data_AF-A0A4Q3JMM3-F1
#
_entry.id   AF-A0A4Q3JMM3-F1
#
_cell.length_a   1.000
_cell.length_b   1.000
_cell.length_c   1.000
_cell.angle_alpha   90.00
_cell.angle_beta   90.00
_cell.angle_gamma   90.00
#
_symmetry.space_group_name_H-M   'P 1'
#
loop_
_entity.id
_entity.type
_entity.pdbx_description
1 polymer ?
#
loop_
_entity_poly.entity_id
_entity_poly.type
_entity_poly.pdbx_seq_one_letter_code
_entity_poly.pdbx_strand_id
1 'polypeptide(L)'
;MRLHSGPHGLAIACRATGLVGVLPAGASELWWLRLPWQSEVALDAVATEAGVLVTLVVAGGEGVTAHFSPDGTCLGHSGATRQSVGAVPLVGGRFVLFDDSKSQARVKVLDVGDCRDLHPRARLSLTRAPHDAASSPDGRWAIFGAGPAAASAVVTIFELGDKRLAQVATFDPDEALRESESRAREKARIEQGAQYRRAEGQPALGFPVSKAPVVPWDTTAGEPLELALSLRSTGGPGAGVVVELSGPAIVEGLVEPLAVVVAGQPATPSRGPSTTWAASLEAVEIPRGMIFPFDPKPKSPEQSEKAQALLAATHLDLRLRLATRRPGSALLTIAARALSGSAAASTSAWVRTVTGRVHFMAAAEPDRARAAMVSRAEPGR
;
A
#
# COMPACT_ATOMS: atom_id res chain seq x y z
N MET A 1 29.86 28.34 24.09
CA MET A 1 29.80 29.40 23.06
C MET A 1 30.92 30.38 23.36
N ARG A 2 31.64 30.85 22.35
CA ARG A 2 32.68 31.89 22.46
C ARG A 2 32.24 33.11 21.66
N LEU A 3 32.50 34.30 22.19
CA LEU A 3 32.24 35.58 21.55
C LEU A 3 33.56 36.33 21.49
N HIS A 4 33.93 36.81 20.31
CA HIS A 4 35.10 37.64 20.09
C HIS A 4 34.65 39.00 19.55
N SER A 5 35.09 40.09 20.18
CA SER A 5 34.89 41.46 19.69
C SER A 5 36.22 42.06 19.25
N GLY A 6 36.19 42.83 18.16
CA GLY A 6 37.38 43.47 17.62
C GLY A 6 37.04 44.66 16.72
N PRO A 7 38.05 45.30 16.12
CA PRO A 7 37.87 46.48 15.28
C PRO A 7 37.01 46.23 14.03
N HIS A 8 36.91 44.97 13.57
CA HIS A 8 36.14 44.59 12.39
C HIS A 8 34.74 44.02 12.71
N GLY A 9 34.36 43.95 13.99
CA GLY A 9 33.02 43.53 14.41
C GLY A 9 33.01 42.44 15.48
N LEU A 10 31.92 41.67 15.52
CA LEU A 10 31.70 40.58 16.46
C LEU A 10 31.70 39.24 15.72
N ALA A 11 32.34 38.23 16.29
CA ALA A 11 32.24 36.84 15.85
C ALA A 11 31.80 35.93 17.02
N ILE A 12 30.90 35.00 16.72
CA ILE A 12 30.32 34.04 17.67
C ILE A 12 30.67 32.64 17.18
N ALA A 13 31.25 31.81 18.04
CA ALA A 13 31.53 30.40 17.77
C ALA A 13 30.77 29.51 18.78
N CYS A 14 29.82 28.71 18.29
CA CYS A 14 29.12 27.73 19.10
C CYS A 14 29.74 26.36 18.92
N ARG A 15 30.64 25.98 19.84
CA ARG A 15 31.25 24.63 19.86
C ARG A 15 30.17 23.55 19.81
N ALA A 16 29.18 23.52 20.70
CA ALA A 16 28.18 22.43 20.73
C ALA A 16 27.44 22.16 19.40
N THR A 17 27.40 23.14 18.49
CA THR A 17 26.71 23.00 17.21
C THR A 17 27.61 23.20 16.00
N GLY A 18 28.85 23.66 16.12
CA GLY A 18 29.66 24.02 14.94
C GLY A 18 29.17 25.26 14.19
N LEU A 19 28.29 26.09 14.79
CA LEU A 19 27.83 27.34 14.18
C LEU A 19 28.81 28.48 14.42
N VAL A 20 29.06 29.28 13.40
CA VAL A 20 29.80 30.54 13.46
C VAL A 20 28.89 31.67 12.99
N GLY A 21 28.76 32.73 13.78
CA GLY A 21 28.00 33.94 13.43
C GLY A 21 28.91 35.17 13.40
N VAL A 22 28.64 36.12 12.52
CA VAL A 22 29.52 37.29 12.32
C VAL A 22 28.69 38.54 12.06
N LEU A 23 28.95 39.59 12.84
CA LEU A 23 28.36 40.93 12.67
C LEU A 23 29.50 41.91 12.37
N PRO A 24 29.71 42.33 11.12
CA PRO A 24 30.75 43.28 10.76
C PRO A 24 30.59 44.63 11.47
N ALA A 25 31.69 45.33 11.72
CA ALA A 25 31.66 46.66 12.33
C ALA A 25 30.83 47.63 11.47
N GLY A 26 29.84 48.28 12.10
CA GLY A 26 28.95 49.22 11.42
C GLY A 26 27.85 48.57 10.56
N ALA A 27 27.82 47.24 10.44
CA ALA A 27 26.73 46.53 9.77
C ALA A 27 25.53 46.31 10.71
N SER A 28 24.34 46.26 10.13
CA SER A 28 23.09 45.93 10.81
C SER A 28 22.71 44.45 10.69
N GLU A 29 23.42 43.68 9.85
CA GLU A 29 23.07 42.31 9.51
C GLU A 29 24.13 41.31 9.99
N LEU A 30 23.63 40.29 10.68
CA LEU A 30 24.40 39.15 11.17
C LEU A 30 24.26 38.01 10.18
N TRP A 31 25.37 37.39 9.78
CA TRP A 31 25.38 36.22 8.91
C TRP A 31 26.01 35.02 9.60
N TRP A 32 25.70 33.82 9.11
CA TRP A 32 26.00 32.56 9.77
C TRP A 32 26.66 31.56 8.82
N LEU A 33 27.62 30.81 9.35
CA LEU A 33 28.30 29.70 8.69
C LEU A 33 28.16 28.45 9.58
N ARG A 34 27.82 27.31 8.98
CA ARG A 34 27.80 26.01 9.66
C ARG A 34 29.02 25.21 9.26
N LEU A 35 29.81 24.80 10.25
CA LEU A 35 31.01 23.99 10.05
C LEU A 35 30.80 22.54 10.46
N PRO A 36 31.53 21.59 9.84
CA PRO A 36 31.58 20.22 10.31
C PRO A 36 32.20 20.20 11.71
N TRP A 37 31.54 19.54 12.64
CA TRP A 37 31.90 19.60 14.05
C TRP A 37 31.83 18.22 14.72
N GLN A 38 32.71 17.97 15.69
CA GLN A 38 32.68 16.85 16.63
C GLN A 38 32.97 17.31 18.07
N SER A 39 32.55 16.54 19.08
CA SER A 39 32.63 16.91 20.53
C SER A 39 34.02 17.23 21.01
N GLU A 40 35.01 16.62 20.41
CA GLU A 40 36.42 16.84 20.67
C GLU A 40 37.03 18.07 19.98
N VAL A 41 36.34 18.69 19.01
CA VAL A 41 36.85 19.83 18.26
C VAL A 41 36.67 21.13 19.07
N ALA A 42 37.77 21.84 19.26
CA ALA A 42 37.74 23.24 19.67
C ALA A 42 37.48 24.11 18.44
N LEU A 43 36.56 25.07 18.58
CA LEU A 43 36.15 25.98 17.53
C LEU A 43 36.33 27.41 18.03
N ASP A 44 36.99 28.23 17.22
CA ASP A 44 37.15 29.66 17.45
C ASP A 44 36.92 30.46 16.17
N ALA A 45 36.51 31.71 16.31
CA ALA A 45 36.20 32.58 15.19
C ALA A 45 36.52 34.05 15.50
N VAL A 46 37.08 34.75 14.51
CA VAL A 46 37.42 36.18 14.61
C VAL A 46 36.91 36.91 13.37
N ALA A 47 36.17 38.00 13.58
CA ALA A 47 35.73 38.87 12.50
C ALA A 47 36.93 39.60 11.88
N THR A 48 36.94 39.69 10.55
CA THR A 48 37.96 40.37 9.75
C THR A 48 37.28 41.39 8.85
N GLU A 49 38.06 42.27 8.22
CA GLU A 49 37.52 43.21 7.22
C GLU A 49 36.83 42.50 6.05
N ALA A 50 37.32 41.32 5.66
CA ALA A 50 36.82 40.57 4.51
C ALA A 50 35.79 39.46 4.88
N GLY A 51 35.53 39.24 6.17
CA GLY A 51 34.58 38.23 6.64
C GLY A 51 34.94 37.65 8.01
N VAL A 52 35.23 36.35 8.08
CA VAL A 52 35.56 35.66 9.33
C VAL A 52 36.67 34.63 9.17
N LEU A 53 37.62 34.69 10.08
CA LEU A 53 38.65 33.68 10.22
C LEU A 53 38.18 32.64 11.26
N VAL A 54 38.02 31.40 10.83
CA VAL A 54 37.59 30.29 11.69
C VAL A 54 38.75 29.33 11.90
N THR A 55 39.03 29.01 13.15
CA THR A 55 40.00 27.98 13.52
C THR A 55 39.30 26.79 14.15
N LEU A 56 39.53 25.62 13.58
CA LEU A 56 39.12 24.32 14.10
C LEU A 56 40.37 23.60 14.59
N VAL A 57 40.38 23.18 15.85
CA VAL A 57 41.46 22.37 16.43
C VAL A 57 40.89 21.06 16.90
N VAL A 58 41.38 19.96 16.33
CA VAL A 58 41.00 18.59 16.70
C VAL A 58 41.90 18.14 17.86
N ALA A 59 41.36 17.31 18.76
CA ALA A 59 42.18 16.67 19.79
C ALA A 59 43.36 15.93 19.14
N GLY A 60 44.59 16.26 19.54
CA GLY A 60 45.82 15.75 18.91
C GLY A 60 46.71 16.81 18.26
N GLY A 61 46.28 18.08 18.21
CA GLY A 61 47.12 19.22 17.79
C GLY A 61 47.01 19.58 16.30
N GLU A 62 46.14 18.90 15.57
CA GLU A 62 45.82 19.25 14.18
C GLU A 62 44.86 20.43 14.14
N GLY A 63 45.20 21.43 13.34
CA GLY A 63 44.42 22.67 13.24
C GLY A 63 44.23 23.09 11.79
N VAL A 64 43.02 23.52 11.45
CA VAL A 64 42.75 24.24 10.21
C VAL A 64 42.19 25.61 10.53
N THR A 65 42.78 26.61 9.92
CA THR A 65 42.27 27.98 9.92
C THR A 65 41.79 28.31 8.52
N ALA A 66 40.52 28.66 8.37
CA ALA A 66 39.95 29.04 7.08
C ALA A 66 39.29 30.42 7.21
N HIS A 67 39.46 31.24 6.19
CA HIS A 67 38.90 32.57 6.06
C HIS A 67 37.71 32.48 5.12
N PHE A 68 36.54 32.90 5.59
CA PHE A 68 35.32 32.91 4.78
C PHE A 68 34.81 34.34 4.63
N SER A 69 34.33 34.69 3.44
CA SER A 69 33.57 35.93 3.20
C SER A 69 32.12 35.81 3.67
N PRO A 70 31.36 36.92 3.73
CA PRO A 70 29.97 36.92 4.18
C PRO A 70 29.01 36.04 3.39
N ASP A 71 29.32 35.75 2.13
CA ASP A 71 28.58 34.83 1.27
C ASP A 71 28.95 33.34 1.48
N GLY A 72 29.88 33.06 2.39
CA GLY A 72 30.37 31.71 2.68
C GLY A 72 31.53 31.25 1.79
N THR A 73 32.01 32.09 0.86
CA THR A 73 33.16 31.74 0.01
C THR A 73 34.44 31.63 0.84
N CYS A 74 35.20 30.54 0.68
CA CYS A 74 36.51 30.39 1.33
C CYS A 74 37.55 31.29 0.63
N LEU A 75 37.92 32.38 1.26
CA LEU A 75 38.91 33.35 0.78
C LEU A 75 40.35 32.84 0.88
N GLY A 76 40.58 31.86 1.75
CA GLY A 76 41.88 31.25 1.94
C GLY A 76 41.86 30.34 3.16
N HIS A 77 42.73 29.35 3.18
CA HIS A 77 42.87 28.49 4.32
C HIS A 77 44.34 28.18 4.57
N SER A 78 44.68 28.00 5.82
CA SER A 78 45.95 27.49 6.28
C SER A 78 45.65 26.30 7.18
N GLY A 79 46.02 25.12 6.71
CA GLY A 79 46.09 23.97 7.58
C GLY A 79 47.47 23.92 8.19
N ALA A 80 47.58 23.60 9.48
CA ALA A 80 48.75 22.92 9.97
C ALA A 80 48.63 21.42 9.67
N THR A 81 48.41 21.07 8.39
CA THR A 81 48.55 19.75 7.75
C THR A 81 48.65 19.94 6.21
N ARG A 82 49.46 19.14 5.52
CA ARG A 82 49.89 19.31 4.10
C ARG A 82 48.71 19.28 3.08
N GLN A 83 48.38 20.41 2.37
CA GLN A 83 47.58 20.58 1.10
C GLN A 83 46.05 20.92 1.11
N SER A 84 45.57 21.63 0.06
CA SER A 84 44.26 22.33 -0.11
C SER A 84 43.07 21.51 -0.63
N VAL A 85 41.85 21.75 -0.08
CA VAL A 85 40.63 20.93 -0.28
C VAL A 85 39.36 21.81 -0.34
N GLY A 86 38.45 21.54 -1.31
CA GLY A 86 37.09 22.12 -1.42
C GLY A 86 36.01 21.34 -0.63
N ALA A 87 34.72 21.72 -0.74
CA ALA A 87 33.61 21.29 0.12
C ALA A 87 33.57 19.78 0.45
N VAL A 88 33.36 19.44 1.73
CA VAL A 88 33.53 18.08 2.26
C VAL A 88 32.28 17.61 3.02
N PRO A 89 31.34 16.90 2.38
CA PRO A 89 30.27 16.21 3.09
C PRO A 89 30.77 14.87 3.71
N LEU A 90 30.26 14.50 4.89
CA LEU A 90 30.69 13.34 5.69
C LEU A 90 29.50 12.44 6.07
N VAL A 91 29.57 11.14 5.73
CA VAL A 91 28.72 10.07 6.33
C VAL A 91 29.55 8.80 6.54
N GLY A 92 29.44 8.21 7.74
CA GLY A 92 30.00 6.89 8.04
C GLY A 92 31.53 6.77 7.99
N GLY A 93 32.27 7.82 8.34
CA GLY A 93 33.75 7.80 8.35
C GLY A 93 34.40 7.90 6.96
N ARG A 94 33.69 8.47 5.96
CA ARG A 94 34.20 8.65 4.60
C ARG A 94 34.00 10.09 4.12
N PHE A 95 34.99 10.65 3.45
CA PHE A 95 34.94 12.01 2.86
C PHE A 95 34.67 11.94 1.37
N VAL A 96 34.04 12.99 0.83
CA VAL A 96 34.00 13.25 -0.61
C VAL A 96 34.73 14.55 -0.91
N LEU A 97 35.73 14.48 -1.78
CA LEU A 97 36.46 15.64 -2.29
C LEU A 97 36.05 15.92 -3.74
N PHE A 98 35.76 17.19 -4.01
CA PHE A 98 35.52 17.68 -5.36
C PHE A 98 36.81 18.31 -5.90
N ASP A 99 37.25 17.81 -7.06
CA ASP A 99 38.41 18.30 -7.78
C ASP A 99 37.92 18.87 -9.12
N ASP A 100 37.97 20.20 -9.24
CA ASP A 100 37.64 20.94 -10.47
C ASP A 100 38.89 21.35 -11.26
N SER A 101 40.00 20.63 -11.07
CA SER A 101 41.16 20.85 -11.92
C SER A 101 40.94 20.18 -13.29
N LYS A 102 40.97 21.00 -14.35
CA LYS A 102 41.10 20.59 -15.77
C LYS A 102 39.84 20.06 -16.47
N SER A 103 38.74 20.83 -16.43
CA SER A 103 37.58 20.66 -17.33
C SER A 103 36.77 19.36 -17.17
N GLN A 104 37.03 18.59 -16.09
CA GLN A 104 36.25 17.42 -15.71
C GLN A 104 36.04 17.44 -14.20
N ALA A 105 34.78 17.55 -13.78
CA ALA A 105 34.43 17.44 -12.37
C ALA A 105 34.64 15.99 -11.89
N ARG A 106 35.51 15.83 -10.88
CA ARG A 106 35.83 14.51 -10.30
C ARG A 106 35.41 14.45 -8.84
N VAL A 107 34.73 13.36 -8.50
CA VAL A 107 34.38 12.99 -7.12
C VAL A 107 35.42 11.99 -6.62
N LYS A 108 36.10 12.29 -5.52
CA LYS A 108 37.01 11.34 -4.84
C LYS A 108 36.43 10.98 -3.48
N VAL A 109 36.26 9.69 -3.21
CA VAL A 109 35.89 9.21 -1.87
C VAL A 109 37.14 8.80 -1.10
N LEU A 110 37.31 9.34 0.11
CA LEU A 110 38.38 9.00 1.04
C LEU A 110 37.82 8.23 2.24
N ASP A 111 38.57 7.28 2.77
CA ASP A 111 38.20 6.48 3.94
C ASP A 111 39.07 6.91 5.13
N VAL A 112 38.48 7.14 6.31
CA VAL A 112 39.16 7.67 7.51
C VAL A 112 40.03 6.60 8.20
N GLY A 113 40.01 5.35 7.73
CA GLY A 113 40.74 4.24 8.36
C GLY A 113 42.23 4.50 8.63
N ASP A 114 42.91 5.33 7.83
CA ASP A 114 44.31 5.71 8.08
C ASP A 114 44.61 7.09 7.46
N CYS A 115 44.50 8.16 8.26
CA CYS A 115 44.80 9.56 7.87
C CYS A 115 46.27 9.81 7.45
N ARG A 116 47.10 8.77 7.28
CA ARG A 116 48.50 8.88 6.89
C ARG A 116 48.73 8.83 5.37
N ASP A 117 47.81 8.22 4.61
CA ASP A 117 47.87 8.16 3.14
C ASP A 117 46.47 8.24 2.52
N LEU A 118 46.01 9.45 2.20
CA LEU A 118 44.73 9.69 1.53
C LEU A 118 44.79 9.23 0.07
N HIS A 119 44.46 7.96 -0.18
CA HIS A 119 44.32 7.41 -1.53
C HIS A 119 42.84 7.38 -1.97
N PRO A 120 42.50 7.92 -3.16
CA PRO A 120 41.13 7.87 -3.65
C PRO A 120 40.72 6.42 -3.92
N ARG A 121 39.72 5.91 -3.17
CA ARG A 121 39.20 4.54 -3.34
C ARG A 121 38.36 4.38 -4.60
N ALA A 122 37.65 5.43 -5.00
CA ALA A 122 36.80 5.45 -6.18
C ALA A 122 36.82 6.84 -6.83
N ARG A 123 36.57 6.87 -8.13
CA ARG A 123 36.41 8.09 -8.93
C ARG A 123 35.15 7.98 -9.77
N LEU A 124 34.35 9.05 -9.78
CA LEU A 124 33.25 9.22 -10.72
C LEU A 124 33.49 10.50 -11.51
N SER A 125 33.45 10.36 -12.83
CA SER A 125 33.39 11.50 -13.73
C SER A 125 31.95 11.99 -13.74
N LEU A 126 31.74 13.21 -13.26
CA LEU A 126 30.46 13.86 -13.42
C LEU A 126 30.43 14.54 -14.78
N THR A 127 29.26 14.55 -15.40
CA THR A 127 29.03 15.30 -16.63
C THR A 127 29.10 16.81 -16.40
N ARG A 128 28.98 17.28 -15.14
CA ARG A 128 28.85 18.68 -14.75
C ARG A 128 29.47 18.98 -13.39
N ALA A 129 29.79 20.25 -13.16
CA ALA A 129 30.30 20.72 -11.87
C ALA A 129 29.22 20.60 -10.78
N PRO A 130 29.48 19.85 -9.70
CA PRO A 130 28.61 19.82 -8.54
C PRO A 130 28.74 21.13 -7.77
N HIS A 131 27.61 21.66 -7.27
CA HIS A 131 27.61 22.82 -6.37
C HIS A 131 27.28 22.41 -4.93
N ASP A 132 26.55 21.31 -4.73
CA ASP A 132 26.19 20.80 -3.42
C ASP A 132 26.10 19.26 -3.43
N ALA A 133 26.14 18.65 -2.26
CA ALA A 133 25.96 17.22 -2.08
C ALA A 133 25.37 16.86 -0.71
N ALA A 134 24.48 15.88 -0.70
CA ALA A 134 23.88 15.29 0.49
C ALA A 134 24.18 13.80 0.55
N SER A 135 24.08 13.21 1.73
CA SER A 135 24.22 11.78 1.95
C SER A 135 23.20 11.27 2.95
N SER A 136 22.83 10.01 2.80
CA SER A 136 21.89 9.31 3.67
C SER A 136 22.60 8.27 4.54
N PRO A 137 22.04 7.91 5.71
CA PRO A 137 22.64 6.94 6.63
C PRO A 137 22.89 5.54 6.05
N ASP A 138 22.17 5.17 5.00
CA ASP A 138 22.32 3.91 4.26
C ASP A 138 23.50 3.90 3.27
N GLY A 139 24.28 4.98 3.22
CA GLY A 139 25.48 5.09 2.37
C GLY A 139 25.22 5.54 0.95
N ARG A 140 23.99 6.00 0.63
CA ARG A 140 23.69 6.67 -0.64
C ARG A 140 24.04 8.15 -0.56
N TRP A 141 24.32 8.71 -1.72
CA TRP A 141 24.72 10.10 -1.88
C TRP A 141 23.96 10.74 -3.02
N ALA A 142 23.60 12.00 -2.86
CA ALA A 142 22.98 12.83 -3.88
C ALA A 142 23.92 14.01 -4.17
N ILE A 143 24.27 14.19 -5.44
CA ILE A 143 24.99 15.36 -5.92
C ILE A 143 24.02 16.27 -6.67
N PHE A 144 24.09 17.56 -6.36
CA PHE A 144 23.33 18.61 -7.02
C PHE A 144 24.24 19.36 -7.98
N GLY A 145 23.85 19.41 -9.25
CA GLY A 145 24.55 20.12 -10.32
C GLY A 145 23.61 21.04 -11.09
N ALA A 146 24.16 22.02 -11.81
CA ALA A 146 23.39 22.88 -12.69
C ALA A 146 22.90 22.10 -13.93
N GLY A 147 21.61 22.19 -14.22
CA GLY A 147 20.96 21.55 -15.37
C GLY A 147 21.22 22.24 -16.70
N PRO A 148 20.80 21.64 -17.84
CA PRO A 148 21.04 22.18 -19.18
C PRO A 148 20.35 23.51 -19.44
N ALA A 149 19.21 23.75 -18.79
CA ALA A 149 18.58 25.06 -18.73
C ALA A 149 19.13 25.82 -17.52
N ALA A 150 19.34 27.13 -17.65
CA ALA A 150 19.90 28.01 -16.62
C ALA A 150 19.09 28.02 -15.29
N ALA A 151 17.96 27.34 -15.22
CA ALA A 151 17.07 27.27 -14.07
C ALA A 151 16.76 25.84 -13.58
N SER A 152 17.25 24.76 -14.22
CA SER A 152 16.99 23.40 -13.71
C SER A 152 18.15 22.89 -12.87
N ALA A 153 17.85 22.15 -11.81
CA ALA A 153 18.85 21.40 -11.05
C ALA A 153 18.88 19.96 -11.57
N VAL A 154 20.04 19.33 -11.54
CA VAL A 154 20.16 17.89 -11.84
C VAL A 154 20.63 17.20 -10.57
N VAL A 155 19.84 16.26 -10.09
CA VAL A 155 20.20 15.42 -8.94
C VAL A 155 20.76 14.11 -9.48
N THR A 156 22.01 13.80 -9.14
CA THR A 156 22.63 12.51 -9.44
C THR A 156 22.78 11.72 -8.15
N ILE A 157 22.07 10.61 -8.06
CA ILE A 157 22.18 9.70 -6.91
C ILE A 157 23.23 8.65 -7.24
N PHE A 158 24.14 8.40 -6.31
CA PHE A 158 25.09 7.30 -6.40
C PHE A 158 25.13 6.48 -5.11
N GLU A 159 25.50 5.22 -5.28
CA GLU A 159 25.69 4.28 -4.18
C GLU A 159 27.16 3.86 -4.14
N LEU A 160 27.72 3.85 -2.93
CA LEU A 160 29.10 3.45 -2.68
C LEU A 160 29.12 2.03 -2.13
N GLY A 161 29.36 1.05 -3.01
CA GLY A 161 29.71 -0.30 -2.61
C GLY A 161 31.19 -0.38 -2.19
N ASP A 162 31.64 -1.57 -1.77
CA ASP A 162 32.97 -1.80 -1.18
C ASP A 162 34.15 -1.23 -2.00
N LYS A 163 34.02 -1.07 -3.33
CA LYS A 163 35.04 -0.48 -4.22
C LYS A 163 34.52 0.26 -5.45
N ARG A 164 33.20 0.52 -5.57
CA ARG A 164 32.63 1.12 -6.80
C ARG A 164 31.56 2.15 -6.45
N LEU A 165 31.64 3.31 -7.12
CA LEU A 165 30.52 4.24 -7.26
C LEU A 165 29.66 3.77 -8.43
N ALA A 166 28.37 3.56 -8.20
CA ALA A 166 27.39 3.35 -9.26
C ALA A 166 26.42 4.54 -9.27
N GLN A 167 26.22 5.15 -10.44
CA GLN A 167 25.14 6.11 -10.65
C GLN A 167 23.81 5.34 -10.66
N VAL A 168 22.94 5.67 -9.73
CA VAL A 168 21.65 4.98 -9.52
C VAL A 168 20.54 5.68 -10.28
N ALA A 169 20.53 7.01 -10.29
CA ALA A 169 19.52 7.80 -10.97
C ALA A 169 20.03 9.20 -11.29
N THR A 170 19.49 9.77 -12.36
CA THR A 170 19.58 11.20 -12.66
C THR A 170 18.20 11.69 -13.06
N PHE A 171 17.71 12.73 -12.41
CA PHE A 171 16.41 13.31 -12.74
C PHE A 171 16.42 14.83 -12.57
N ASP A 172 15.53 15.48 -13.33
CA ASP A 172 15.21 16.89 -13.21
C ASP A 172 14.06 17.04 -12.18
N PRO A 173 14.27 17.77 -11.06
CA PRO A 173 13.24 17.98 -10.05
C PRO A 173 11.96 18.61 -10.59
N ASP A 174 12.06 19.48 -11.59
CA ASP A 174 10.90 20.15 -12.18
C ASP A 174 10.05 19.16 -12.99
N GLU A 175 10.70 18.24 -13.70
CA GLU A 175 10.04 17.17 -14.43
C GLU A 175 9.37 16.19 -13.46
N ALA A 176 10.09 15.78 -12.41
CA ALA A 176 9.55 14.90 -11.37
C ALA A 176 8.33 15.51 -10.66
N LEU A 177 8.34 16.83 -10.41
CA LEU A 177 7.20 17.55 -9.84
C LEU A 177 6.00 17.55 -10.79
N ARG A 178 6.21 17.86 -12.08
CA ARG A 178 5.14 17.83 -13.11
C ARG A 178 4.54 16.44 -13.26
N GLU A 179 5.35 15.39 -13.23
CA GLU A 179 4.85 14.01 -13.26
C GLU A 179 4.01 13.67 -12.02
N SER A 180 4.45 14.07 -10.83
CA SER A 180 3.72 13.88 -9.58
C SER A 180 2.36 14.56 -9.61
N GLU A 181 2.32 15.82 -10.04
CA GLU A 181 1.07 16.58 -10.19
C GLU A 181 0.13 15.97 -11.24
N SER A 182 0.68 15.50 -12.37
CA SER A 182 -0.10 14.82 -13.41
C SER A 182 -0.74 13.52 -12.89
N ARG A 183 0.02 12.70 -12.15
CA ARG A 183 -0.49 11.48 -11.51
C ARG A 183 -1.56 11.80 -10.46
N ALA A 184 -1.37 12.86 -9.66
CA ALA A 184 -2.35 13.29 -8.67
C ALA A 184 -3.65 13.78 -9.32
N ARG A 185 -3.57 14.55 -10.42
CA ARG A 185 -4.73 15.00 -11.19
C ARG A 185 -5.46 13.83 -11.84
N GLU A 186 -4.74 12.86 -12.41
CA GLU A 186 -5.35 11.67 -12.99
C GLU A 186 -6.04 10.81 -11.92
N LYS A 187 -5.42 10.62 -10.76
CA LYS A 187 -6.04 9.95 -9.61
C LYS A 187 -7.32 10.66 -9.16
N ALA A 188 -7.29 11.98 -9.00
CA ALA A 188 -8.46 12.77 -8.65
C ALA A 188 -9.57 12.69 -9.72
N ARG A 189 -9.21 12.67 -11.00
CA ARG A 189 -10.15 12.49 -12.13
C ARG A 189 -10.78 11.10 -12.14
N ILE A 190 -10.00 10.06 -11.85
CA ILE A 190 -10.47 8.68 -11.69
C ILE A 190 -11.45 8.58 -10.52
N GLU A 191 -11.17 9.26 -9.42
CA GLU A 191 -12.03 9.32 -8.23
C GLU A 191 -13.33 10.08 -8.49
N GLN A 192 -13.30 11.16 -9.27
CA GLN A 192 -14.49 11.94 -9.66
C GLN A 192 -15.33 11.29 -10.77
N GLY A 193 -14.71 10.53 -11.68
CA GLY A 193 -15.34 10.05 -12.92
C GLY A 193 -16.26 8.83 -12.83
N ALA A 194 -16.29 8.14 -11.70
CA ALA A 194 -17.14 6.96 -11.50
C ALA A 194 -18.16 7.20 -10.37
N GLN A 195 -19.06 8.16 -10.57
CA GLN A 195 -20.25 8.28 -9.73
C GLN A 195 -21.21 7.13 -10.06
N TYR A 196 -20.96 5.96 -9.47
CA TYR A 196 -21.86 4.83 -9.60
C TYR A 196 -23.22 5.20 -8.98
N ARG A 197 -24.25 5.25 -9.82
CA ARG A 197 -25.59 5.68 -9.41
C ARG A 197 -26.23 4.66 -8.48
N ARG A 198 -26.80 5.15 -7.39
CA ARG A 198 -27.65 4.38 -6.49
C ARG A 198 -29.02 4.18 -7.14
N ALA A 199 -29.66 3.05 -6.87
CA ALA A 199 -31.02 2.83 -7.28
C ALA A 199 -31.97 3.74 -6.47
N GLU A 200 -33.00 4.24 -7.13
CA GLU A 200 -34.06 5.06 -6.56
C GLU A 200 -35.40 4.31 -6.65
N GLY A 201 -36.40 4.77 -5.91
CA GLY A 201 -37.75 4.20 -5.91
C GLY A 201 -37.99 3.17 -4.81
N GLN A 202 -38.96 2.27 -5.04
CA GLN A 202 -39.41 1.29 -4.05
C GLN A 202 -38.33 0.23 -3.76
N PRO A 203 -38.32 -0.36 -2.55
CA PRO A 203 -37.42 -1.47 -2.22
C PRO A 203 -37.67 -2.67 -3.13
N ALA A 204 -36.61 -3.19 -3.72
CA ALA A 204 -36.66 -4.35 -4.60
C ALA A 204 -35.44 -5.23 -4.36
N LEU A 205 -35.66 -6.55 -4.42
CA LEU A 205 -34.62 -7.55 -4.27
C LEU A 205 -34.55 -8.40 -5.54
N GLY A 206 -33.34 -8.77 -5.90
CA GLY A 206 -33.09 -9.71 -6.96
C GLY A 206 -31.94 -10.65 -6.64
N PHE A 207 -31.77 -11.68 -7.45
CA PHE A 207 -30.58 -12.51 -7.37
C PHE A 207 -29.50 -11.94 -8.29
N PRO A 208 -28.23 -11.90 -7.85
CA PRO A 208 -27.14 -11.45 -8.70
C PRO A 208 -26.99 -12.42 -9.88
N VAL A 209 -26.87 -11.88 -11.09
CA VAL A 209 -26.70 -12.68 -12.30
C VAL A 209 -25.35 -13.40 -12.22
N SER A 210 -25.38 -14.72 -12.02
CA SER A 210 -24.20 -15.56 -12.13
C SER A 210 -24.01 -15.98 -13.58
N LYS A 211 -22.78 -15.83 -14.10
CA LYS A 211 -22.38 -16.41 -15.39
C LYS A 211 -21.94 -17.87 -15.27
N ALA A 212 -21.85 -18.41 -14.05
CA ALA A 212 -21.42 -19.78 -13.84
C ALA A 212 -22.49 -20.78 -14.33
N PRO A 213 -22.07 -21.95 -14.84
CA PRO A 213 -23.01 -23.00 -15.23
C PRO A 213 -23.90 -23.41 -14.05
N VAL A 214 -25.19 -23.62 -14.35
CA VAL A 214 -26.20 -24.00 -13.35
C VAL A 214 -26.03 -25.47 -12.97
N VAL A 215 -25.17 -25.74 -11.98
CA VAL A 215 -24.97 -27.09 -11.41
C VAL A 215 -26.17 -27.49 -10.52
N PRO A 216 -26.76 -28.70 -10.61
CA PRO A 216 -27.82 -29.13 -9.67
C PRO A 216 -27.38 -29.08 -8.19
N TRP A 217 -28.34 -28.96 -7.27
CA TRP A 217 -28.08 -29.17 -5.84
C TRP A 217 -28.21 -30.65 -5.50
N ASP A 218 -27.08 -31.32 -5.26
CA ASP A 218 -27.04 -32.70 -4.82
C ASP A 218 -27.17 -32.80 -3.29
N THR A 219 -27.92 -33.80 -2.82
CA THR A 219 -28.12 -34.09 -1.40
C THR A 219 -28.51 -35.56 -1.23
N THR A 220 -28.43 -36.06 0.00
CA THR A 220 -28.83 -37.41 0.36
C THR A 220 -30.24 -37.40 0.95
N ALA A 221 -31.08 -38.37 0.59
CA ALA A 221 -32.37 -38.54 1.24
C ALA A 221 -32.18 -38.79 2.76
N GLY A 222 -32.90 -38.03 3.58
CA GLY A 222 -32.78 -38.05 5.04
C GLY A 222 -31.82 -36.99 5.60
N GLU A 223 -30.94 -36.41 4.78
CA GLU A 223 -30.01 -35.36 5.22
C GLU A 223 -30.58 -33.95 4.95
N PRO A 224 -30.22 -32.96 5.78
CA PRO A 224 -30.56 -31.58 5.50
C PRO A 224 -29.72 -31.07 4.32
N LEU A 225 -30.39 -30.45 3.34
CA LEU A 225 -29.77 -29.66 2.30
C LEU A 225 -29.64 -28.22 2.77
N GLU A 226 -28.41 -27.73 2.86
CA GLU A 226 -28.11 -26.33 3.17
C GLU A 226 -27.75 -25.57 1.90
N LEU A 227 -28.48 -24.48 1.62
CA LEU A 227 -28.23 -23.62 0.48
C LEU A 227 -27.78 -22.25 0.97
N ALA A 228 -26.63 -21.78 0.47
CA ALA A 228 -26.16 -20.41 0.65
C ALA A 228 -26.34 -19.65 -0.67
N LEU A 229 -27.16 -18.61 -0.62
CA LEU A 229 -27.52 -17.75 -1.74
C LEU A 229 -27.24 -16.29 -1.36
N SER A 230 -27.05 -15.46 -2.38
CA SER A 230 -26.92 -14.01 -2.20
C SER A 230 -28.12 -13.33 -2.82
N LEU A 231 -28.80 -12.50 -2.06
CA LEU A 231 -29.78 -11.53 -2.55
C LEU A 231 -29.07 -10.21 -2.80
N ARG A 232 -29.54 -9.43 -3.76
CA ARG A 232 -29.02 -8.10 -4.08
C ARG A 232 -30.17 -7.11 -4.09
N SER A 233 -30.01 -5.99 -3.38
CA SER A 233 -30.92 -4.86 -3.49
C SER A 233 -30.78 -4.18 -4.84
N THR A 234 -31.89 -4.02 -5.55
CA THR A 234 -31.98 -3.38 -6.87
C THR A 234 -32.81 -2.10 -6.87
N GLY A 235 -33.45 -1.78 -5.74
CA GLY A 235 -34.31 -0.61 -5.56
C GLY A 235 -33.84 0.34 -4.46
N GLY A 236 -34.75 1.14 -3.94
CA GLY A 236 -34.49 2.01 -2.78
C GLY A 236 -34.28 1.24 -1.47
N PRO A 237 -33.88 1.92 -0.38
CA PRO A 237 -33.75 1.31 0.94
C PRO A 237 -35.14 0.94 1.50
N GLY A 238 -35.22 -0.14 2.27
CA GLY A 238 -36.49 -0.60 2.84
C GLY A 238 -36.31 -1.56 4.01
N ALA A 239 -37.41 -2.17 4.44
CA ALA A 239 -37.41 -3.14 5.52
C ALA A 239 -38.32 -4.33 5.19
N GLY A 240 -37.94 -5.47 5.74
CA GLY A 240 -38.67 -6.71 5.66
C GLY A 240 -38.39 -7.48 4.36
N VAL A 241 -38.16 -8.79 4.48
CA VAL A 241 -37.97 -9.69 3.34
C VAL A 241 -38.97 -10.83 3.42
N VAL A 242 -39.57 -11.17 2.27
CA VAL A 242 -40.36 -12.39 2.11
C VAL A 242 -39.60 -13.33 1.20
N VAL A 243 -39.38 -14.56 1.64
CA VAL A 243 -38.78 -15.64 0.86
C VAL A 243 -39.85 -16.68 0.58
N GLU A 244 -40.05 -17.00 -0.69
CA GLU A 244 -41.05 -17.95 -1.18
C GLU A 244 -40.35 -19.15 -1.82
N LEU A 245 -40.78 -20.36 -1.46
CA LEU A 245 -40.24 -21.63 -1.93
C LEU A 245 -41.37 -22.41 -2.61
N SER A 246 -41.18 -22.77 -3.87
CA SER A 246 -42.19 -23.44 -4.68
C SER A 246 -41.56 -24.38 -5.72
N GLY A 247 -42.40 -24.96 -6.57
CA GLY A 247 -41.99 -25.83 -7.67
C GLY A 247 -42.15 -27.33 -7.36
N PRO A 248 -41.91 -28.19 -8.36
CA PRO A 248 -42.11 -29.63 -8.27
C PRO A 248 -41.43 -30.29 -7.07
N ALA A 249 -40.22 -29.87 -6.68
CA ALA A 249 -39.51 -30.45 -5.54
C ALA A 249 -40.28 -30.28 -4.21
N ILE A 250 -41.02 -29.18 -4.05
CA ILE A 250 -41.88 -28.91 -2.90
C ILE A 250 -43.21 -29.66 -3.05
N VAL A 251 -43.84 -29.54 -4.22
CA VAL A 251 -45.18 -30.11 -4.49
C VAL A 251 -45.16 -31.64 -4.37
N GLU A 252 -44.11 -32.27 -4.86
CA GLU A 252 -43.92 -33.71 -4.83
C GLU A 252 -43.31 -34.20 -3.50
N GLY A 253 -43.10 -33.32 -2.52
CA GLY A 253 -42.51 -33.67 -1.24
C GLY A 253 -41.09 -34.26 -1.35
N LEU A 254 -40.31 -33.87 -2.36
CA LEU A 254 -38.89 -34.22 -2.46
C LEU A 254 -38.11 -33.49 -1.37
N VAL A 255 -38.38 -32.19 -1.21
CA VAL A 255 -37.80 -31.34 -0.18
C VAL A 255 -38.88 -30.65 0.64
N GLU A 256 -38.58 -30.42 1.92
CA GLU A 256 -39.43 -29.67 2.83
C GLU A 256 -38.63 -28.54 3.50
N PRO A 257 -39.10 -27.29 3.47
CA PRO A 257 -38.37 -26.19 4.10
C PRO A 257 -38.36 -26.32 5.62
N LEU A 258 -37.17 -26.24 6.23
CA LEU A 258 -36.99 -26.27 7.68
C LEU A 258 -36.75 -24.87 8.26
N ALA A 259 -35.87 -24.09 7.63
CA ALA A 259 -35.51 -22.75 8.10
C ALA A 259 -35.07 -21.86 6.95
N VAL A 260 -35.35 -20.56 7.09
CA VAL A 260 -34.82 -19.47 6.25
C VAL A 260 -34.05 -18.54 7.16
N VAL A 261 -32.86 -18.11 6.76
CA VAL A 261 -32.09 -17.08 7.45
C VAL A 261 -31.73 -16.00 6.44
N VAL A 262 -32.09 -14.75 6.70
CA VAL A 262 -31.68 -13.59 5.87
C VAL A 262 -30.93 -12.59 6.73
N ALA A 263 -29.72 -12.23 6.33
CA ALA A 263 -28.85 -11.30 7.07
C ALA A 263 -28.72 -11.68 8.57
N GLY A 264 -28.61 -12.99 8.85
CA GLY A 264 -28.50 -13.53 10.20
C GLY A 264 -29.83 -13.67 10.98
N GLN A 265 -30.94 -13.16 10.45
CA GLN A 265 -32.25 -13.28 11.09
C GLN A 265 -32.95 -14.57 10.65
N PRO A 266 -33.33 -15.47 11.58
CA PRO A 266 -34.02 -16.71 11.25
C PRO A 266 -35.53 -16.51 11.17
N ALA A 267 -36.18 -17.27 10.29
CA ALA A 267 -37.61 -17.45 10.23
C ALA A 267 -37.97 -18.88 9.85
N THR A 268 -39.08 -19.37 10.41
CA THR A 268 -39.64 -20.67 10.08
C THR A 268 -40.60 -20.52 8.90
N PRO A 269 -40.37 -21.18 7.76
CA PRO A 269 -41.30 -21.16 6.65
C PRO A 269 -42.66 -21.72 7.07
N SER A 270 -43.73 -21.08 6.64
CA SER A 270 -45.10 -21.57 6.78
C SER A 270 -45.69 -21.88 5.41
N ARG A 271 -46.57 -22.88 5.36
CA ARG A 271 -47.20 -23.30 4.11
C ARG A 271 -48.35 -22.34 3.78
N GLY A 272 -48.26 -21.72 2.61
CA GLY A 272 -49.33 -20.90 2.05
C GLY A 272 -50.42 -21.73 1.35
N PRO A 273 -51.50 -21.08 0.91
CA PRO A 273 -52.66 -21.76 0.30
C PRO A 273 -52.35 -22.41 -1.06
N SER A 274 -51.27 -22.01 -1.75
CA SER A 274 -50.97 -22.38 -3.14
C SER A 274 -49.84 -23.40 -3.30
N THR A 275 -49.63 -24.32 -2.34
CA THR A 275 -48.48 -25.25 -2.27
C THR A 275 -47.10 -24.60 -2.14
N THR A 276 -47.04 -23.28 -2.09
CA THR A 276 -45.85 -22.48 -1.78
C THR A 276 -45.60 -22.46 -0.27
N TRP A 277 -44.33 -22.47 0.12
CA TRP A 277 -43.91 -22.12 1.48
C TRP A 277 -43.37 -20.70 1.49
N ALA A 278 -43.66 -19.94 2.53
CA ALA A 278 -43.20 -18.57 2.67
C ALA A 278 -42.63 -18.31 4.07
N ALA A 279 -41.57 -17.51 4.16
CA ALA A 279 -41.05 -16.98 5.40
C ALA A 279 -40.97 -15.45 5.30
N SER A 280 -41.55 -14.75 6.27
CA SER A 280 -41.50 -13.29 6.37
C SER A 280 -40.54 -12.89 7.50
N LEU A 281 -39.59 -12.01 7.18
CA LEU A 281 -38.56 -11.51 8.10
C LEU A 281 -38.66 -9.98 8.16
N GLU A 282 -39.53 -9.45 9.01
CA GLU A 282 -39.90 -8.03 9.04
C GLU A 282 -38.73 -7.11 9.46
N ALA A 283 -37.84 -7.60 10.32
CA ALA A 283 -36.74 -6.82 10.89
C ALA A 283 -35.48 -6.77 10.01
N VAL A 284 -35.49 -7.38 8.81
CA VAL A 284 -34.33 -7.35 7.90
C VAL A 284 -34.28 -5.99 7.22
N GLU A 285 -33.18 -5.27 7.39
CA GLU A 285 -32.92 -4.03 6.66
C GLU A 285 -32.49 -4.33 5.21
N ILE A 286 -33.10 -3.65 4.25
CA ILE A 286 -32.73 -3.72 2.84
C ILE A 286 -31.91 -2.47 2.50
N PRO A 287 -30.60 -2.61 2.20
CA PRO A 287 -29.76 -1.47 1.84
C PRO A 287 -30.23 -0.86 0.51
N ARG A 288 -29.86 0.40 0.25
CA ARG A 288 -30.12 1.03 -1.05
C ARG A 288 -29.29 0.35 -2.14
N GLY A 289 -29.97 -0.10 -3.20
CA GLY A 289 -29.36 -0.78 -4.34
C GLY A 289 -28.44 0.11 -5.19
N MET A 290 -27.82 -0.51 -6.19
CA MET A 290 -27.02 0.16 -7.24
C MET A 290 -27.67 -0.05 -8.61
N ILE A 291 -27.60 0.95 -9.48
CA ILE A 291 -27.97 0.77 -10.89
C ILE A 291 -26.91 -0.13 -11.55
N PHE A 292 -27.35 -1.29 -12.03
CA PHE A 292 -26.49 -2.29 -12.68
C PHE A 292 -27.10 -2.73 -14.02
N PRO A 293 -26.31 -2.88 -15.09
CA PRO A 293 -24.85 -2.72 -15.17
C PRO A 293 -24.40 -1.27 -14.97
N PHE A 294 -23.17 -1.09 -14.48
CA PHE A 294 -22.60 0.24 -14.29
C PHE A 294 -22.40 0.99 -15.60
N ASP A 295 -22.82 2.24 -15.63
CA ASP A 295 -22.64 3.16 -16.75
C ASP A 295 -22.13 4.53 -16.25
N PRO A 296 -20.86 4.90 -16.53
CA PRO A 296 -19.91 4.17 -17.37
C PRO A 296 -19.38 2.87 -16.72
N LYS A 297 -19.01 1.89 -17.56
CA LYS A 297 -18.32 0.68 -17.10
C LYS A 297 -16.96 1.05 -16.46
N PRO A 298 -16.52 0.37 -15.39
CA PRO A 298 -15.18 0.52 -14.84
C PRO A 298 -14.10 0.33 -15.91
N LYS A 299 -13.11 1.23 -15.97
CA LYS A 299 -12.04 1.21 -16.98
C LYS A 299 -10.68 0.78 -16.42
N SER A 300 -10.51 0.76 -15.10
CA SER A 300 -9.29 0.30 -14.42
C SER A 300 -9.57 -0.83 -13.42
N PRO A 301 -8.54 -1.59 -13.00
CA PRO A 301 -8.65 -2.59 -11.94
C PRO A 301 -9.17 -1.98 -10.62
N GLU A 302 -8.62 -0.84 -10.20
CA GLU A 302 -9.04 -0.13 -8.99
C GLU A 302 -10.52 0.30 -9.04
N GLN A 303 -10.98 0.81 -10.19
CA GLN A 303 -12.39 1.13 -10.38
C GLN A 303 -13.26 -0.13 -10.33
N SER A 304 -12.79 -1.25 -10.89
CA SER A 304 -13.52 -2.52 -10.87
C SER A 304 -13.67 -3.07 -9.46
N GLU A 305 -12.61 -3.02 -8.66
CA GLU A 305 -12.62 -3.41 -7.24
C GLU A 305 -13.57 -2.51 -6.43
N LYS A 306 -13.48 -1.18 -6.59
CA LYS A 306 -14.40 -0.24 -5.93
C LYS A 306 -15.86 -0.49 -6.32
N ALA A 307 -16.12 -0.74 -7.61
CA ALA A 307 -17.46 -1.02 -8.11
C ALA A 307 -18.01 -2.36 -7.56
N GLN A 308 -17.17 -3.38 -7.45
CA GLN A 308 -17.52 -4.66 -6.84
C GLN A 308 -17.80 -4.53 -5.34
N ALA A 309 -16.99 -3.76 -4.60
CA ALA A 309 -17.22 -3.48 -3.19
C ALA A 309 -18.56 -2.75 -2.96
N LEU A 310 -18.89 -1.78 -3.81
CA LEU A 310 -20.18 -1.08 -3.76
C LEU A 310 -21.37 -2.00 -4.07
N LEU A 311 -21.24 -2.93 -5.03
CA LEU A 311 -22.26 -3.95 -5.28
C LEU A 311 -22.40 -4.92 -4.11
N ALA A 312 -21.28 -5.40 -3.57
CA ALA A 312 -21.28 -6.33 -2.44
C ALA A 312 -21.97 -5.72 -1.20
N ALA A 313 -21.83 -4.41 -0.97
CA ALA A 313 -22.53 -3.69 0.08
C ALA A 313 -24.07 -3.63 -0.10
N THR A 314 -24.59 -4.02 -1.26
CA THR A 314 -26.04 -4.15 -1.51
C THR A 314 -26.54 -5.59 -1.38
N HIS A 315 -25.66 -6.53 -1.03
CA HIS A 315 -26.02 -7.93 -0.90
C HIS A 315 -26.55 -8.25 0.50
N LEU A 316 -27.49 -9.20 0.55
CA LEU A 316 -27.97 -9.83 1.76
C LEU A 316 -27.71 -11.33 1.65
N ASP A 317 -27.18 -11.92 2.71
CA ASP A 317 -26.97 -13.36 2.78
C ASP A 317 -28.30 -14.06 3.03
N LEU A 318 -28.66 -15.00 2.14
CA LEU A 318 -29.81 -15.89 2.28
C LEU A 318 -29.30 -17.31 2.51
N ARG A 319 -29.65 -17.91 3.64
CA ARG A 319 -29.42 -19.33 3.91
C ARG A 319 -30.75 -20.06 4.02
N LEU A 320 -30.84 -21.20 3.36
CA LEU A 320 -31.99 -22.10 3.44
C LEU A 320 -31.54 -23.43 4.00
N ARG A 321 -32.34 -23.98 4.90
CA ARG A 321 -32.20 -25.36 5.33
C ARG A 321 -33.46 -26.12 4.92
N LEU A 322 -33.28 -27.17 4.14
CA LEU A 322 -34.35 -28.00 3.59
C LEU A 322 -34.13 -29.44 4.04
N ALA A 323 -35.19 -30.19 4.35
CA ALA A 323 -35.13 -31.63 4.57
C ALA A 323 -35.37 -32.35 3.24
N THR A 324 -34.43 -33.18 2.79
CA THR A 324 -34.64 -34.06 1.64
C THR A 324 -35.38 -35.31 2.10
N ARG A 325 -36.65 -35.46 1.76
CA ARG A 325 -37.51 -36.52 2.31
C ARG A 325 -37.36 -37.86 1.58
N ARG A 326 -37.07 -37.82 0.28
CA ARG A 326 -36.98 -39.01 -0.57
C ARG A 326 -35.94 -38.83 -1.68
N PRO A 327 -35.46 -39.93 -2.29
CA PRO A 327 -34.66 -39.82 -3.50
C PRO A 327 -35.49 -39.30 -4.68
N GLY A 328 -34.86 -38.61 -5.62
CA GLY A 328 -35.51 -38.07 -6.80
C GLY A 328 -34.81 -36.84 -7.36
N SER A 329 -35.32 -36.31 -8.47
CA SER A 329 -34.81 -35.08 -9.07
C SER A 329 -35.97 -34.21 -9.51
N ALA A 330 -36.04 -32.98 -9.01
CA ALA A 330 -37.14 -32.06 -9.29
C ALA A 330 -36.68 -30.60 -9.18
N LEU A 331 -37.42 -29.69 -9.81
CA LEU A 331 -37.13 -28.25 -9.77
C LEU A 331 -37.59 -27.63 -8.45
N LEU A 332 -36.71 -26.86 -7.83
CA LEU A 332 -36.98 -25.97 -6.71
C LEU A 332 -36.88 -24.53 -7.22
N THR A 333 -37.92 -23.75 -6.93
CA THR A 333 -37.97 -22.31 -7.20
C THR A 333 -37.89 -21.56 -5.88
N ILE A 334 -36.97 -20.61 -5.81
CA ILE A 334 -36.74 -19.74 -4.66
C ILE A 334 -36.95 -18.32 -5.13
N ALA A 335 -37.94 -17.63 -4.58
CA ALA A 335 -38.22 -16.23 -4.85
C ALA A 335 -37.99 -15.41 -3.59
N ALA A 336 -37.55 -14.16 -3.76
CA ALA A 336 -37.42 -13.23 -2.66
C ALA A 336 -37.88 -11.85 -3.09
N ARG A 337 -38.57 -11.14 -2.18
CA ARG A 337 -39.06 -9.77 -2.40
C ARG A 337 -39.03 -8.96 -1.12
N ALA A 338 -39.03 -7.64 -1.25
CA ALA A 338 -39.21 -6.74 -0.12
C ALA A 338 -40.65 -6.81 0.39
N LEU A 339 -40.84 -6.75 1.72
CA LEU A 339 -42.15 -6.76 2.36
C LEU A 339 -42.88 -5.43 2.13
N SER A 340 -42.17 -4.31 2.22
CA SER A 340 -42.72 -2.96 2.05
C SER A 340 -42.86 -2.53 0.57
N GLY A 341 -42.48 -3.39 -0.38
CA GLY A 341 -42.59 -3.11 -1.81
C GLY A 341 -43.98 -3.42 -2.36
N SER A 342 -44.40 -2.71 -3.40
CA SER A 342 -45.58 -3.10 -4.19
C SER A 342 -45.40 -4.53 -4.71
N ALA A 343 -46.47 -5.34 -4.72
CA ALA A 343 -46.45 -6.69 -5.29
C ALA A 343 -46.04 -6.73 -6.78
N ALA A 344 -46.09 -5.58 -7.48
CA ALA A 344 -45.60 -5.41 -8.84
C ALA A 344 -44.08 -5.14 -8.94
N ALA A 345 -43.39 -4.87 -7.83
CA ALA A 345 -41.94 -4.73 -7.81
C ALA A 345 -41.30 -6.12 -8.03
N SER A 346 -40.44 -6.22 -9.04
CA SER A 346 -39.97 -7.47 -9.65
C SER A 346 -39.62 -8.57 -8.63
N THR A 347 -40.43 -9.63 -8.59
CA THR A 347 -40.03 -10.87 -7.92
C THR A 347 -38.98 -11.55 -8.79
N SER A 348 -37.72 -11.51 -8.37
CA SER A 348 -36.69 -12.33 -9.01
C SER A 348 -36.75 -13.74 -8.43
N ALA A 349 -36.80 -14.75 -9.29
CA ALA A 349 -36.79 -16.14 -8.89
C ALA A 349 -35.47 -16.82 -9.29
N TRP A 350 -34.89 -17.59 -8.39
CA TRP A 350 -33.83 -18.55 -8.66
C TRP A 350 -34.46 -19.92 -8.85
N VAL A 351 -34.27 -20.53 -10.01
CA VAL A 351 -34.78 -21.87 -10.31
C VAL A 351 -33.61 -22.82 -10.46
N ARG A 352 -33.65 -23.97 -9.77
CA ARG A 352 -32.61 -25.00 -9.88
C ARG A 352 -33.15 -26.39 -9.62
N THR A 353 -32.54 -27.39 -10.24
CA THR A 353 -32.81 -28.80 -9.94
C THR A 353 -32.18 -29.20 -8.61
N VAL A 354 -32.96 -29.87 -7.75
CA VAL A 354 -32.48 -30.60 -6.57
C VAL A 354 -32.46 -32.08 -6.90
N THR A 355 -31.36 -32.76 -6.59
CA THR A 355 -31.19 -34.20 -6.79
C THR A 355 -30.91 -34.88 -5.44
N GLY A 356 -31.92 -35.59 -4.93
CA GLY A 356 -31.83 -36.43 -3.75
C GLY A 356 -31.36 -37.84 -4.13
N ARG A 357 -30.22 -38.27 -3.59
CA ARG A 357 -29.65 -39.61 -3.83
C ARG A 357 -29.96 -40.53 -2.65
N VAL A 358 -30.01 -41.84 -2.93
CA VAL A 358 -30.02 -42.86 -1.88
C VAL A 358 -28.59 -43.04 -1.39
N HIS A 359 -28.34 -42.88 -0.10
CA HIS A 359 -27.10 -43.39 0.47
C HIS A 359 -27.22 -44.91 0.47
N PHE A 360 -26.57 -45.57 -0.47
CA PHE A 360 -26.21 -46.96 -0.24
C PHE A 360 -25.16 -46.92 0.86
N MET A 361 -25.55 -47.22 2.10
CA MET A 361 -24.57 -47.72 3.04
C MET A 361 -24.00 -48.96 2.36
N ALA A 362 -22.74 -48.89 1.92
CA ALA A 362 -22.00 -50.11 1.64
C ALA A 362 -22.13 -50.94 2.91
N ALA A 363 -22.90 -52.02 2.85
CA ALA A 363 -22.94 -52.99 3.92
C ALA A 363 -21.48 -53.34 4.16
N ALA A 364 -20.97 -53.03 5.36
CA ALA A 364 -19.66 -53.51 5.76
C ALA A 364 -19.66 -55.01 5.52
N GLU A 365 -18.87 -55.48 4.54
CA GLU A 365 -18.69 -56.91 4.33
C GLU A 365 -18.28 -57.49 5.68
N PRO A 366 -19.07 -58.41 6.27
CA PRO A 366 -18.60 -59.09 7.45
C PRO A 366 -17.36 -59.88 7.01
N ASP A 367 -16.24 -59.54 7.61
CA ASP A 367 -14.90 -60.11 7.48
C ASP A 367 -14.89 -61.61 7.90
N ARG A 368 -15.69 -62.43 7.22
CA ARG A 368 -15.89 -63.87 7.47
C ARG A 368 -15.08 -64.77 6.54
N ALA A 369 -14.33 -64.20 5.59
CA ALA A 369 -13.53 -64.98 4.64
C ALA A 369 -12.07 -65.22 5.06
N ARG A 370 -11.63 -64.75 6.24
CA ARG A 370 -10.25 -64.97 6.73
C ARG A 370 -10.07 -66.07 7.79
N ALA A 371 -11.14 -66.72 8.24
CA ALA A 371 -11.08 -67.75 9.29
C ALA A 371 -11.04 -69.21 8.78
N ALA A 372 -11.07 -69.46 7.47
CA ALA A 372 -11.18 -70.83 6.93
C ALA A 372 -9.90 -71.38 6.26
N MET A 373 -8.76 -70.70 6.36
CA MET A 373 -7.55 -71.07 5.61
C MET A 373 -6.26 -71.10 6.45
N VAL A 374 -6.34 -71.53 7.72
CA VAL A 374 -5.16 -71.93 8.51
C VAL A 374 -5.56 -73.12 9.42
N SER A 375 -5.85 -74.27 8.82
CA SER A 375 -6.06 -75.52 9.56
C SER A 375 -5.98 -76.72 8.61
N ARG A 376 -4.83 -76.92 7.97
CA ARG A 376 -4.39 -78.23 7.45
C ARG A 376 -2.92 -78.15 7.03
N ALA A 377 -2.04 -78.37 8.01
CA ALA A 377 -0.71 -78.90 7.78
C ALA A 377 -0.48 -79.93 8.89
N GLU A 378 -0.56 -81.21 8.51
CA GLU A 378 -0.22 -82.36 9.34
C GLU A 378 1.30 -82.39 9.64
N PRO A 379 1.72 -83.06 10.72
CA PRO A 379 3.12 -83.31 11.01
C PRO A 379 3.58 -84.67 10.45
N GLY A 380 4.78 -84.70 9.87
CA GLY A 380 5.69 -85.84 9.94
C GLY A 380 5.95 -86.62 8.64
N ARG A 381 7.09 -86.38 8.00
CA ARG A 381 8.32 -87.19 8.10
C ARG A 381 9.45 -86.57 7.31
#